data_AF-A0A259NEG1-F1
#
_entry.id   AF-A0A259NEG1-F1
#
_cell.length_a   1.000
_cell.length_b   1.000
_cell.length_c   1.000
_cell.angle_alpha   90.00
_cell.angle_beta   90.00
_cell.angle_gamma   90.00
#
_symmetry.space_group_name_H-M   'P 1'
#
loop_
_entity.id
_entity.type
_entity.pdbx_description
1 polymer ?
#
loop_
_entity_poly.entity_id
_entity_poly.type
_entity_poly.pdbx_seq_one_letter_code
_entity_poly.pdbx_strand_id
1 'polypeptide(L)'
;MQLMPNTARWINRKADLGLTTMNLHDPTTSITLGAAYLSYLKDKFNGQLPLAIAAYNAGPGRVRQWLPEDRNLPGDVWVDTILFDETRNYVRAVLSATMIYAWRESKERESNKSSQNTDNLLTLLTPVQASNPTTLSSVKPAATVVAERVAGN
;
A
#
# COMPACT_ATOMS: atom_id res chain seq x y z
N MET A 1 -3.60 13.72 -2.67
CA MET A 1 -3.42 13.40 -4.10
C MET A 1 -4.31 14.25 -5.03
N GLN A 2 -4.33 15.59 -4.90
CA GLN A 2 -5.07 16.50 -5.82
C GLN A 2 -6.54 16.12 -6.11
N LEU A 3 -7.27 15.62 -5.11
CA LEU A 3 -8.69 15.29 -5.27
C LEU A 3 -9.54 16.55 -5.28
N MET A 4 -10.57 16.56 -6.13
CA MET A 4 -11.62 17.57 -6.05
C MET A 4 -12.47 17.36 -4.78
N PRO A 5 -12.90 18.42 -4.07
CA PRO A 5 -13.68 18.29 -2.83
C PRO A 5 -14.97 17.47 -2.98
N ASN A 6 -15.64 17.57 -4.13
CA ASN A 6 -16.83 16.76 -4.44
C ASN A 6 -16.48 15.27 -4.56
N THR A 7 -15.38 14.94 -5.25
CA THR A 7 -14.87 13.57 -5.40
C THR A 7 -14.48 12.97 -4.05
N ALA A 8 -13.78 13.74 -3.22
CA ALA A 8 -13.40 13.34 -1.86
C ALA A 8 -14.61 12.96 -1.01
N ARG A 9 -15.65 13.80 -0.99
CA ARG A 9 -16.90 13.51 -0.27
C ARG A 9 -17.59 12.25 -0.78
N TRP A 10 -17.63 12.10 -2.11
CA TRP A 10 -18.28 10.98 -2.74
C TRP A 10 -17.56 9.66 -2.44
N ILE A 11 -16.23 9.62 -2.56
CA ILE A 11 -15.46 8.39 -2.31
C ILE A 11 -15.43 8.03 -0.82
N ASN A 12 -15.39 9.03 0.09
CA ASN A 12 -15.48 8.79 1.52
C ASN A 12 -16.73 7.99 1.89
N ARG A 13 -17.89 8.36 1.33
CA ARG A 13 -19.15 7.62 1.53
C ARG A 13 -19.16 6.29 0.80
N LYS A 14 -18.67 6.25 -0.44
CA LYS A 14 -18.75 5.05 -1.28
C LYS A 14 -17.87 3.91 -0.77
N ALA A 15 -16.70 4.24 -0.23
CA ALA A 15 -15.75 3.29 0.32
C ALA A 15 -15.90 3.12 1.85
N ASP A 16 -16.95 3.69 2.45
CA ASP A 16 -17.26 3.61 3.88
C ASP A 16 -16.06 3.93 4.79
N LEU A 17 -15.32 5.00 4.48
CA LEU A 17 -14.07 5.32 5.18
C LEU A 17 -14.28 6.02 6.53
N GLY A 18 -15.52 6.43 6.84
CA GLY A 18 -15.87 7.04 8.12
C GLY A 18 -15.19 8.38 8.43
N LEU A 19 -14.54 9.04 7.46
CA LEU A 19 -13.83 10.29 7.72
C LEU A 19 -14.83 11.42 7.96
N THR A 20 -14.77 12.01 9.16
CA THR A 20 -15.63 13.13 9.57
C THR A 20 -15.07 14.47 9.09
N THR A 21 -13.75 14.61 9.06
CA THR A 21 -13.03 15.77 8.52
C THR A 21 -12.32 15.38 7.22
N MET A 22 -12.47 16.20 6.18
CA MET A 22 -11.86 15.99 4.86
C MET A 22 -10.89 17.14 4.54
N ASN A 23 -9.87 17.29 5.37
CA ASN A 23 -8.78 18.23 5.08
C ASN A 23 -7.89 17.66 3.97
N LEU A 24 -8.07 18.12 2.73
CA LEU A 24 -7.29 17.61 1.59
C LEU A 24 -5.83 18.09 1.56
N HIS A 25 -5.47 19.05 2.41
CA HIS A 25 -4.09 19.50 2.64
C HIS A 25 -3.34 18.60 3.63
N ASP A 26 -4.07 17.83 4.45
CA ASP A 26 -3.46 16.81 5.30
C ASP A 26 -2.99 15.62 4.44
N PRO A 27 -1.70 15.25 4.44
CA PRO A 27 -1.18 14.18 3.59
C PRO A 27 -1.89 12.85 3.80
N THR A 28 -2.15 12.47 5.05
CA THR A 28 -2.79 11.20 5.41
C THR A 28 -4.19 11.12 4.80
N THR A 29 -5.02 12.13 5.03
CA THR A 29 -6.38 12.23 4.48
C THR A 29 -6.35 12.23 2.94
N SER A 30 -5.43 13.00 2.36
CA SER A 30 -5.29 13.18 0.92
C SER A 30 -4.82 11.90 0.20
N ILE A 31 -4.00 11.07 0.87
CA ILE A 31 -3.53 9.77 0.39
C ILE A 31 -4.64 8.73 0.55
N THR A 32 -5.27 8.62 1.72
CA THR A 32 -6.33 7.65 1.99
C THR A 32 -7.49 7.79 0.99
N LEU A 33 -8.01 9.01 0.83
CA LEU A 33 -9.09 9.27 -0.13
C LEU A 33 -8.63 9.06 -1.57
N GLY A 34 -7.40 9.47 -1.89
CA GLY A 34 -6.83 9.35 -3.23
C GLY A 34 -6.64 7.89 -3.65
N ALA A 35 -6.11 7.06 -2.75
CA ALA A 35 -5.93 5.63 -2.95
C ALA A 35 -7.28 4.92 -3.09
N ALA A 36 -8.26 5.24 -2.24
CA ALA A 36 -9.62 4.70 -2.36
C ALA A 36 -10.26 5.05 -3.72
N TYR A 37 -10.07 6.29 -4.19
CA TYR A 37 -10.61 6.71 -5.48
C TYR A 37 -9.92 6.01 -6.65
N LEU A 38 -8.60 5.85 -6.59
CA LEU A 38 -7.83 5.12 -7.60
C LEU A 38 -8.24 3.64 -7.64
N SER A 39 -8.43 3.00 -6.47
CA SER A 39 -8.92 1.63 -6.38
C SER A 39 -10.29 1.49 -7.04
N TYR A 40 -11.23 2.38 -6.71
CA TYR A 40 -12.54 2.42 -7.36
C TYR A 40 -12.45 2.52 -8.88
N LEU A 41 -11.58 3.40 -9.40
CA LEU A 41 -11.41 3.58 -10.85
C LEU A 41 -10.78 2.35 -11.49
N LYS A 42 -9.79 1.73 -10.86
CA LYS A 42 -9.18 0.49 -11.33
C LYS A 42 -10.24 -0.61 -11.48
N ASP A 43 -11.10 -0.78 -10.49
CA ASP A 43 -12.19 -1.76 -10.56
C ASP A 43 -13.22 -1.41 -11.65
N LYS A 44 -13.58 -0.12 -11.75
CA LYS A 44 -14.51 0.40 -12.78
C LYS A 44 -14.04 0.12 -14.21
N PHE A 45 -12.73 0.09 -14.43
CA PHE A 45 -12.11 -0.17 -15.73
C PHE A 45 -11.45 -1.55 -15.81
N ASN A 46 -11.93 -2.52 -15.02
CA ASN A 46 -11.53 -3.92 -15.10
C ASN A 46 -10.00 -4.14 -14.97
N GLY A 47 -9.35 -3.35 -14.13
CA GLY A 47 -7.91 -3.44 -13.90
C GLY A 47 -7.04 -2.74 -14.95
N GLN A 48 -7.64 -2.15 -15.99
CA GLN A 48 -6.89 -1.45 -17.04
C GLN A 48 -6.33 -0.11 -16.52
N LEU A 49 -5.07 -0.16 -16.11
CA LEU A 49 -4.39 0.95 -15.44
C LEU A 49 -4.39 2.26 -16.26
N PRO A 50 -4.13 2.28 -17.58
CA PRO A 50 -4.18 3.51 -18.37
C PRO A 50 -5.53 4.22 -18.30
N LEU A 51 -6.63 3.45 -18.37
CA LEU A 51 -7.99 4.00 -18.27
C LEU A 51 -8.28 4.57 -16.88
N ALA A 52 -7.84 3.88 -15.83
CA ALA A 52 -8.02 4.32 -14.45
C ALA A 52 -7.25 5.62 -14.17
N ILE A 53 -6.00 5.73 -14.63
CA ILE A 53 -5.18 6.94 -14.49
C ILE A 53 -5.81 8.11 -15.27
N ALA A 54 -6.22 7.89 -16.52
CA ALA A 54 -6.90 8.91 -17.32
C ALA A 54 -8.18 9.39 -16.64
N ALA A 55 -8.95 8.46 -16.05
CA ALA A 55 -10.20 8.78 -15.36
C ALA A 55 -9.97 9.52 -14.04
N TYR A 56 -8.81 9.35 -13.40
CA TYR A 56 -8.43 10.10 -12.21
C TYR A 56 -8.26 11.58 -12.53
N ASN A 57 -7.62 11.91 -13.66
CA ASN A 57 -7.38 13.28 -14.11
C ASN A 57 -8.60 13.91 -14.82
N ALA A 58 -9.19 13.22 -15.80
CA ALA A 58 -10.22 13.78 -16.67
C ALA A 58 -11.67 13.43 -16.24
N GLY A 59 -11.82 12.49 -15.32
CA GLY A 59 -13.09 11.91 -14.91
C GLY A 59 -13.53 10.71 -15.76
N PRO A 60 -14.23 9.71 -15.17
CA PRO A 60 -14.61 8.49 -15.86
C PRO A 60 -15.64 8.69 -16.98
N GLY A 61 -16.39 9.80 -16.95
CA GLY A 61 -17.33 10.15 -18.02
C GLY A 61 -16.62 10.43 -19.34
N ARG A 62 -15.56 11.25 -19.30
CA ARG A 62 -14.75 11.58 -20.50
C ARG A 62 -14.02 10.38 -21.03
N VAL A 63 -13.40 9.58 -20.15
CA VAL A 63 -12.69 8.36 -20.58
C VAL A 63 -13.61 7.42 -21.36
N ARG A 64 -14.87 7.25 -20.94
CA ARG A 64 -15.83 6.44 -21.71
C ARG A 64 -16.14 7.00 -23.10
N GLN A 65 -16.10 8.32 -23.28
CA GLN A 65 -16.30 8.97 -24.59
C GLN A 65 -15.09 8.82 -25.50
N TRP A 66 -13.89 8.59 -24.94
CA TRP A 66 -12.66 8.38 -25.70
C TRP A 66 -12.36 6.92 -26.00
N LEU A 67 -13.18 5.99 -25.52
CA LEU A 67 -13.03 4.58 -25.89
C LEU A 67 -13.46 4.39 -27.34
N PRO A 68 -12.70 3.63 -28.14
CA PRO A 68 -13.11 3.30 -29.50
C PRO A 68 -14.36 2.40 -29.45
N GLU A 69 -15.18 2.48 -30.50
CA GLU A 69 -16.46 1.75 -30.57
C GLU A 69 -16.28 0.23 -30.43
N ASP A 70 -15.24 -0.31 -31.07
CA ASP A 70 -14.90 -1.73 -31.06
C ASP A 70 -14.16 -2.19 -29.78
N ARG A 71 -13.71 -1.25 -28.95
CA ARG A 71 -12.93 -1.47 -27.71
C ARG A 71 -11.71 -2.39 -27.91
N ASN A 72 -11.18 -2.47 -29.13
CA ASN A 72 -10.14 -3.42 -29.50
C ASN A 72 -8.77 -2.73 -29.70
N LEU A 73 -8.48 -1.72 -28.89
CA LEU A 73 -7.22 -0.98 -28.97
C LEU A 73 -6.33 -1.32 -27.77
N PRO A 74 -5.06 -1.69 -27.99
CA PRO A 74 -4.09 -1.84 -26.91
C PRO A 74 -4.04 -0.58 -26.03
N GLY A 75 -3.91 -0.77 -24.72
CA GLY A 75 -4.05 0.32 -23.76
C GLY A 75 -3.00 1.42 -23.91
N ASP A 76 -1.79 1.09 -24.36
CA ASP A 76 -0.72 2.03 -24.69
C ASP A 76 -1.02 2.84 -25.96
N VAL A 77 -1.49 2.18 -27.01
CA VAL A 77 -1.93 2.85 -28.26
C VAL A 77 -3.14 3.76 -27.99
N TRP A 78 -4.06 3.34 -27.12
CA TRP A 78 -5.20 4.16 -26.71
C TRP A 78 -4.78 5.46 -26.01
N VAL A 79 -3.69 5.48 -25.25
CA VAL A 79 -3.22 6.73 -24.61
C VAL A 79 -2.97 7.82 -25.65
N ASP A 80 -2.41 7.46 -26.80
CA ASP A 80 -2.06 8.41 -27.85
C ASP A 80 -3.29 9.02 -28.54
N THR A 81 -4.47 8.39 -28.41
CA THR A 81 -5.73 8.89 -28.97
C THR A 81 -6.52 9.81 -28.02
N ILE A 82 -6.09 9.94 -26.75
CA ILE A 82 -6.74 10.82 -25.77
C ILE A 82 -6.73 12.26 -26.29
N LEU A 83 -7.91 12.89 -26.37
CA LEU A 83 -8.07 14.22 -26.99
C LEU A 83 -7.39 15.36 -26.23
N PHE A 84 -7.25 15.23 -24.90
CA PHE A 84 -6.66 16.27 -24.07
C PHE A 84 -5.18 16.00 -23.86
N ASP A 85 -4.34 16.91 -24.35
CA ASP A 85 -2.88 16.79 -24.21
C ASP A 85 -2.43 16.73 -22.75
N GLU A 86 -3.08 17.49 -21.86
CA GLU A 86 -2.82 17.43 -20.42
C GLU A 86 -3.04 16.00 -19.87
N THR A 87 -4.19 15.39 -20.16
CA THR A 87 -4.51 14.05 -19.69
C THR A 87 -3.58 13.01 -20.32
N ARG A 88 -3.27 13.15 -21.62
CA ARG A 88 -2.34 12.26 -22.31
C ARG A 88 -0.96 12.28 -21.66
N ASN A 89 -0.42 13.47 -21.42
CA ASN A 89 0.88 13.65 -20.77
C ASN A 89 0.87 13.18 -19.32
N TYR A 90 -0.23 13.42 -18.60
CA TYR A 90 -0.43 12.92 -17.24
C TYR A 90 -0.37 11.38 -17.19
N VAL A 91 -1.09 10.69 -18.09
CA VAL A 91 -1.09 9.22 -18.14
C VAL A 91 0.31 8.68 -18.41
N ARG A 92 1.02 9.24 -19.39
CA ARG A 92 2.40 8.84 -19.70
C ARG A 92 3.32 9.03 -18.50
N ALA A 93 3.27 10.20 -17.85
CA ALA A 93 4.10 10.50 -16.69
C ALA A 93 3.87 9.53 -15.53
N VAL A 94 2.60 9.21 -15.21
CA VAL A 94 2.26 8.29 -14.13
C VAL A 94 2.68 6.86 -14.45
N LEU A 95 2.49 6.39 -15.69
CA LEU A 95 2.94 5.07 -16.10
C LEU A 95 4.47 4.95 -16.03
N SER A 96 5.20 5.96 -16.52
CA SER A 96 6.67 6.01 -16.41
C SER A 96 7.13 6.00 -14.96
N ALA A 97 6.52 6.82 -14.10
CA ALA A 97 6.83 6.84 -12.68
C ALA A 97 6.55 5.48 -12.03
N THR A 98 5.43 4.83 -12.36
CA THR A 98 5.08 3.50 -11.85
C THR A 98 6.19 2.48 -12.14
N MET A 99 6.73 2.49 -13.36
CA MET A 99 7.84 1.59 -13.73
C MET A 99 9.13 1.91 -12.97
N ILE A 100 9.46 3.20 -12.80
CA ILE A 100 10.64 3.63 -12.03
C ILE A 100 10.52 3.18 -10.57
N TYR A 101 9.37 3.39 -9.94
CA TYR A 101 9.14 2.98 -8.55
C TYR A 101 9.17 1.45 -8.40
N ALA A 102 8.57 0.71 -9.34
CA ALA A 102 8.61 -0.76 -9.34
C ALA A 102 10.05 -1.29 -9.46
N TRP A 103 10.86 -0.70 -10.34
CA TRP A 103 12.28 -1.04 -10.47
C TRP A 103 13.08 -0.69 -9.21
N ARG A 104 12.82 0.46 -8.59
CA ARG A 104 13.50 0.85 -7.35
C ARG A 104 13.17 -0.12 -6.21
N GLU A 105 11.90 -0.50 -6.06
CA GLU A 105 11.49 -1.49 -5.07
C GLU A 105 12.12 -2.87 -5.32
N SER A 106 12.27 -3.28 -6.59
CA SER A 106 12.93 -4.56 -6.89
C SER A 106 14.39 -4.54 -6.46
N LYS A 107 15.10 -3.43 -6.68
CA LYS A 107 16.50 -3.25 -6.24
C LYS A 107 16.65 -3.25 -4.73
N GLU A 108 15.73 -2.59 -4.02
CA GLU A 108 15.73 -2.59 -2.56
C GLU A 108 15.47 -4.00 -1.99
N ARG A 109 14.54 -4.76 -2.57
CA ARG A 109 14.28 -6.15 -2.18
C ARG A 109 15.48 -7.07 -2.41
N GLU A 110 16.21 -6.88 -3.52
CA GLU A 110 17.46 -7.59 -3.79
C GLU A 110 18.54 -7.28 -2.75
N SER A 111 18.73 -5.99 -2.43
CA SER A 111 19.66 -5.54 -1.40
C SER A 111 19.33 -6.14 -0.03
N ASN A 112 18.07 -6.06 0.38
CA ASN A 112 17.63 -6.55 1.69
C ASN A 112 17.83 -8.06 1.84
N LYS A 113 17.59 -8.86 0.77
CA LYS A 113 17.90 -10.29 0.77
C LYS A 113 19.39 -10.57 0.93
N SER A 114 20.26 -9.78 0.28
CA SER A 114 21.71 -9.92 0.42
C SER A 114 22.16 -9.62 1.85
N SER A 115 21.66 -8.56 2.47
CA SER A 115 21.98 -8.20 3.87
C SER A 115 21.52 -9.27 4.86
N GLN A 116 20.30 -9.78 4.71
CA GLN A 116 19.81 -10.90 5.55
C GLN A 116 20.65 -12.17 5.36
N ASN A 117 21.12 -12.44 4.14
CA ASN A 117 21.98 -13.60 3.90
C ASN A 117 23.37 -13.44 4.52
N THR A 118 23.96 -12.23 4.48
CA THR A 118 25.21 -11.95 5.19
C THR A 118 25.04 -12.00 6.71
N ASP A 119 23.93 -11.49 7.23
CA ASP A 119 23.63 -11.53 8.67
C ASP A 119 23.43 -12.97 9.15
N ASN A 120 22.75 -13.81 8.36
CA ASN A 120 22.61 -15.25 8.62
C ASN A 120 23.97 -15.97 8.58
N LEU A 121 24.84 -15.67 7.61
CA LEU A 121 26.18 -16.25 7.56
C LEU A 121 27.07 -15.79 8.71
N LEU A 122 26.99 -14.53 9.11
CA LEU A 122 27.69 -14.00 10.29
C LEU A 122 27.18 -14.64 11.57
N THR A 123 25.87 -14.90 11.68
CA THR A 123 25.27 -15.63 12.81
C THR A 123 25.84 -17.06 12.91
N LEU A 124 26.04 -17.74 11.78
CA LEU A 124 26.66 -19.07 11.73
C LEU A 124 28.17 -19.07 12.04
N LEU A 125 28.83 -17.91 11.95
CA LEU A 125 30.24 -17.71 12.29
C LEU A 125 30.43 -17.14 13.70
N THR A 126 29.36 -16.81 14.43
CA THR A 126 29.48 -16.43 15.84
C THR A 126 29.90 -17.65 16.67
N PRO A 127 30.87 -17.52 17.60
CA PRO A 127 31.25 -18.63 18.46
C PRO A 127 30.03 -19.09 19.26
N VAL A 128 29.71 -20.39 19.22
CA VAL A 128 28.82 -21.01 20.20
C VAL A 128 29.44 -20.72 21.57
N GLN A 129 28.86 -19.78 22.32
CA GLN A 129 29.28 -19.55 23.69
C GLN A 129 29.03 -20.86 24.45
N ALA A 130 30.10 -21.48 24.92
CA ALA A 130 29.99 -22.60 25.84
C ALA A 130 29.12 -22.13 27.01
N SER A 131 27.98 -22.77 27.21
CA SER A 131 27.17 -22.58 28.42
C SER A 131 28.08 -22.82 29.62
N ASN A 132 28.41 -21.77 30.37
CA ASN A 132 29.08 -21.94 31.65
C ASN A 132 28.13 -22.74 32.55
N PRO A 133 28.54 -23.91 33.09
CA PRO A 133 27.87 -24.46 34.24
C PRO A 133 28.24 -23.64 35.49
N THR A 134 27.50 -23.87 36.58
CA THR A 134 27.82 -23.44 37.96
C THR A 134 27.23 -22.06 38.30
N THR A 135 26.26 -21.91 39.21
CA THR A 135 26.24 -22.37 40.61
C THR A 135 24.81 -22.39 41.16
N LEU A 136 24.43 -23.50 41.81
CA LEU A 136 23.36 -23.53 42.82
C LEU A 136 23.88 -22.78 44.05
N SER A 137 23.35 -21.58 44.33
CA SER A 137 23.49 -20.96 45.65
C SER A 137 22.28 -20.11 46.02
N SER A 138 21.57 -20.62 47.03
CA SER A 138 20.76 -19.93 48.03
C SER A 138 19.71 -18.90 47.60
N VAL A 139 18.44 -19.32 47.59
CA VAL A 139 17.35 -18.49 48.15
C VAL A 139 16.69 -19.29 49.28
N LYS A 140 16.68 -18.67 50.46
CA LYS A 140 16.22 -19.12 51.78
C LYS A 140 14.68 -19.24 51.83
N PRO A 141 14.08 -20.06 52.71
CA PRO A 141 12.64 -20.30 52.70
C PRO A 141 11.87 -19.15 53.38
N ALA A 142 10.64 -18.88 52.91
CA ALA A 142 9.65 -18.10 53.63
C ALA A 142 8.36 -18.94 53.75
N ALA A 143 7.91 -19.08 54.99
CA ALA A 143 6.76 -19.86 55.41
C ALA A 143 5.42 -19.21 55.01
N THR A 144 4.46 -20.08 54.71
CA THR A 144 3.04 -20.08 55.13
C THR A 144 2.31 -18.75 55.34
N VAL A 145 1.21 -18.51 54.61
CA VAL A 145 -0.19 -18.37 55.11
C VAL A 145 -1.20 -18.48 53.94
N VAL A 146 -2.02 -19.54 53.99
CA VAL A 146 -3.49 -19.67 53.73
C VAL A 146 -4.23 -18.60 52.91
N ALA A 147 -4.92 -19.03 51.84
CA ALA A 147 -6.34 -18.69 51.57
C ALA A 147 -6.94 -19.56 50.44
N GLU A 148 -7.80 -20.46 50.88
CA GLU A 148 -8.87 -21.22 50.24
C GLU A 148 -9.61 -20.56 49.05
N ARG A 149 -9.86 -21.32 47.97
CA ARG A 149 -11.13 -21.26 47.20
C ARG A 149 -11.35 -22.47 46.28
N VAL A 150 -12.11 -23.41 46.81
CA VAL A 150 -13.28 -24.10 46.23
C VAL A 150 -13.27 -24.42 44.72
N ALA A 151 -13.26 -25.72 44.44
CA ALA A 151 -13.75 -26.33 43.21
C ALA A 151 -15.26 -26.60 43.30
N GLY A 152 -15.95 -26.56 42.14
CA GLY A 152 -17.24 -27.21 41.91
C GLY A 152 -18.47 -26.30 41.98
N ASN A 153 -19.00 -25.86 40.84
CA ASN A 153 -20.10 -26.50 40.08
C ASN A 153 -20.62 -25.50 39.02
#